data_AF-A0A2W4UQZ6-F1
#
_entry.id   AF-A0A2W4UQZ6-F1
#
_cell.length_a   1.000
_cell.length_b   1.000
_cell.length_c   1.000
_cell.angle_alpha   90.00
_cell.angle_beta   90.00
_cell.angle_gamma   90.00
#
_symmetry.space_group_name_H-M   'P 1'
#
loop_
_entity.id
_entity.type
_entity.pdbx_description
1 polymer ?
#
loop_
_entity_poly.entity_id
_entity_poly.type
_entity_poly.pdbx_seq_one_letter_code
_entity_poly.pdbx_strand_id
1 'polypeptide(L)'
;MDPAKLIDFLHLYPYWFRTLFAIWIVGGAGLAAGLVLLKEDQRRQTQPLEMAKPSIDAAASIPALAPTAPLIVQSSDPRSLSSSPEEYAIGLRTLSDRFLEKQEFIERHQSANVSWEGRVSRVSQHAQSKTLSLLIDAGSRESEISILVELPDSMRTKAFSLQRGDIVRVTGKLSLNTPSFPDLEATDMVLIRQRSGG
;
A
#
# COMPACT_ATOMS: atom_id res chain seq x y z
N MET A 1 -10.05 -32.93 29.93
CA MET A 1 -8.77 -33.27 29.28
C MET A 1 -7.71 -33.16 30.34
N ASP A 2 -7.06 -34.27 30.72
CA ASP A 2 -6.10 -34.26 31.83
C ASP A 2 -4.88 -33.40 31.47
N PRO A 3 -4.51 -32.41 32.30
CA PRO A 3 -3.38 -31.53 32.02
C PRO A 3 -2.06 -32.30 31.93
N ALA A 4 -1.93 -33.41 32.68
CA ALA A 4 -0.77 -34.29 32.63
C ALA A 4 -0.55 -34.91 31.23
N LYS A 5 -1.62 -35.34 30.55
CA LYS A 5 -1.54 -35.94 29.21
C LYS A 5 -1.18 -34.92 28.11
N LEU A 6 -1.52 -33.64 28.33
CA LEU A 6 -1.18 -32.56 27.41
C LEU A 6 0.33 -32.25 27.45
N ILE A 7 0.91 -32.26 28.66
CA ILE A 7 2.34 -31.97 28.86
C ILE A 7 3.18 -33.06 28.21
N ASP A 8 2.84 -34.34 28.42
CA ASP A 8 3.55 -35.47 27.80
C ASP A 8 3.48 -35.41 26.26
N PHE A 9 2.33 -35.05 25.69
CA PHE A 9 2.19 -34.86 24.24
C PHE A 9 3.08 -33.74 23.71
N LEU A 10 3.19 -32.61 24.42
CA LEU A 10 4.06 -31.50 24.03
C LEU A 10 5.55 -31.86 24.08
N HIS A 11 5.94 -32.83 24.92
CA HIS A 11 7.33 -33.26 25.04
C HIS A 11 7.88 -34.05 23.83
N LEU A 12 7.01 -34.51 22.92
CA LEU A 12 7.43 -35.14 21.66
C LEU A 12 7.75 -34.14 20.53
N TYR A 13 7.40 -32.86 20.70
CA TYR A 13 7.58 -31.87 19.65
C TYR A 13 8.86 -31.05 19.82
N PRO A 14 9.44 -30.56 18.71
CA PRO A 14 10.61 -29.67 18.73
C PRO A 14 10.38 -28.42 19.59
N TYR A 15 11.46 -27.88 20.16
CA TYR A 15 11.42 -26.72 21.07
C TYR A 15 10.70 -25.49 20.47
N TRP A 16 10.86 -25.25 19.15
CA TRP A 16 10.21 -24.14 18.46
C TRP A 16 8.68 -24.26 18.47
N PHE A 17 8.14 -25.47 18.36
CA PHE A 17 6.69 -25.70 18.36
C PHE A 17 6.08 -25.46 19.74
N ARG A 18 6.77 -25.87 20.81
CA ARG A 18 6.32 -25.62 22.20
C ARG A 18 6.25 -24.14 22.52
N THR A 19 7.21 -23.38 22.01
CA THR A 19 7.28 -21.93 22.21
C THR A 19 6.11 -21.23 21.53
N LEU A 20 5.80 -21.62 20.28
CA LEU A 20 4.63 -21.10 19.56
C LEU A 20 3.31 -21.46 20.26
N PHE A 21 3.18 -22.70 20.75
CA PHE A 21 1.98 -23.14 21.45
C PHE A 21 1.75 -22.39 22.78
N ALA A 22 2.80 -22.14 23.55
CA ALA A 22 2.72 -21.34 24.78
C ALA A 22 2.32 -19.89 24.49
N ILE A 23 2.92 -19.26 23.46
CA ILE A 23 2.56 -17.91 23.01
C ILE A 23 1.08 -17.86 22.57
N TRP A 24 0.60 -18.88 21.87
CA TRP A 24 -0.78 -18.95 21.40
C TRP A 24 -1.79 -19.05 22.55
N ILE A 25 -1.50 -19.84 23.60
CA ILE A 25 -2.36 -19.93 24.78
C ILE A 25 -2.42 -18.59 25.54
N VAL A 26 -1.26 -17.96 25.77
CA VAL A 26 -1.20 -16.68 26.49
C VAL A 26 -1.85 -15.55 25.68
N GLY A 27 -1.58 -15.51 24.37
CA GLY A 27 -2.17 -14.54 23.45
C GLY A 27 -3.69 -14.72 23.30
N GLY A 28 -4.16 -15.96 23.21
CA GLY A 28 -5.58 -16.28 23.12
C GLY A 28 -6.38 -15.87 24.35
N ALA A 29 -5.83 -16.10 25.55
CA ALA A 29 -6.46 -15.67 26.80
C ALA A 29 -6.53 -14.13 26.92
N GLY A 30 -5.49 -13.41 26.47
CA GLY A 30 -5.47 -11.95 26.45
C GLY A 30 -6.49 -11.34 25.48
N LEU A 31 -6.66 -11.95 24.30
CA LEU A 31 -7.63 -11.52 23.29
C LEU A 31 -9.09 -11.69 23.77
N ALA A 32 -9.38 -12.80 24.45
CA ALA A 32 -10.70 -13.05 25.01
C ALA A 32 -11.05 -12.05 26.13
N ALA A 33 -10.10 -11.74 27.02
CA ALA A 33 -10.31 -10.74 28.07
C ALA A 33 -10.50 -9.32 27.50
N GLY A 34 -9.73 -8.95 26.47
CA GLY A 34 -9.87 -7.67 25.79
C GLY A 34 -11.23 -7.48 25.09
N LEU A 35 -11.77 -8.54 24.48
CA LEU A 35 -13.08 -8.50 23.83
C LEU A 35 -14.25 -8.38 24.83
N VAL A 36 -14.11 -8.94 26.04
CA VAL A 36 -15.11 -8.77 27.11
C VAL A 36 -15.11 -7.32 27.60
N LEU A 37 -13.94 -6.73 27.83
CA LEU A 37 -13.82 -5.32 28.23
C LEU A 37 -14.36 -4.35 27.18
N LEU A 38 -14.12 -4.61 25.89
CA LEU A 38 -14.61 -3.77 24.80
C LEU A 38 -16.14 -3.79 24.66
N LYS A 39 -16.77 -4.92 25.02
CA LYS A 39 -18.23 -5.11 24.94
C LYS A 39 -18.97 -4.45 26.12
N GLU A 40 -18.30 -4.28 27.26
CA GLU A 40 -18.85 -3.59 28.43
C GLU A 40 -18.97 -2.07 28.23
N ASP A 41 -18.04 -1.45 27.49
CA ASP A 41 -18.03 0.00 27.22
C ASP A 41 -19.13 0.44 26.24
N GLN A 42 -19.43 -0.39 25.23
CA GLN A 42 -20.52 -0.13 24.27
C GLN A 42 -21.91 -0.10 24.93
N ARG A 43 -22.09 -0.78 26.07
CA ARG A 43 -23.38 -0.87 26.76
C ARG A 43 -23.73 0.37 27.59
N ARG A 44 -22.74 1.22 27.91
CA ARG A 44 -22.96 2.44 28.72
C ARG A 44 -23.39 3.66 27.91
N GLN A 45 -23.33 3.62 26.58
CA GLN A 45 -23.65 4.77 25.72
C GLN A 45 -25.08 4.80 25.17
N THR A 46 -25.94 3.83 25.47
CA THR A 46 -27.30 3.75 24.91
C THR A 46 -28.40 3.82 25.99
N GLN A 47 -28.72 5.03 26.46
CA GLN A 47 -30.08 5.42 26.92
C GLN A 47 -30.20 6.97 27.08
N PRO A 48 -31.41 7.56 27.04
CA PRO A 48 -31.88 8.41 25.94
C PRO A 48 -31.94 9.91 26.29
N LEU A 49 -31.74 10.79 25.30
CA LEU A 49 -32.06 12.21 25.41
C LEU A 49 -33.43 12.48 24.81
N GLU A 50 -34.40 12.57 25.71
CA GLU A 50 -35.75 13.09 25.51
C GLU A 50 -35.73 14.62 25.33
N MET A 51 -36.49 15.09 24.33
CA MET A 51 -37.05 16.44 24.10
C MET A 51 -36.17 17.70 24.30
N ALA A 52 -36.01 18.46 23.21
CA ALA A 52 -36.34 19.89 23.17
C ALA A 52 -36.31 20.45 21.73
N LYS A 53 -37.49 20.86 21.24
CA LYS A 53 -37.69 21.78 20.11
C LYS A 53 -37.79 23.20 20.69
N PRO A 54 -37.15 24.23 20.10
CA PRO A 54 -37.90 25.27 19.36
C PRO A 54 -37.15 25.72 18.07
N SER A 55 -37.76 25.71 16.88
CA SER A 55 -38.39 26.85 16.19
C SER A 55 -37.51 28.10 16.00
N ILE A 56 -37.04 28.37 14.76
CA ILE A 56 -36.76 29.73 14.26
C ILE A 56 -37.11 29.81 12.76
N ASP A 57 -37.99 30.75 12.45
CA ASP A 57 -38.41 31.20 11.12
C ASP A 57 -37.39 32.14 10.44
N ALA A 58 -37.43 32.11 9.11
CA ALA A 58 -37.29 33.22 8.15
C ALA A 58 -36.01 34.11 8.10
N ALA A 59 -35.32 33.95 6.95
CA ALA A 59 -34.86 34.99 6.01
C ALA A 59 -33.98 36.17 6.49
N ALA A 60 -32.72 36.18 6.04
CA ALA A 60 -32.03 37.40 5.58
C ALA A 60 -30.73 37.09 4.80
N SER A 61 -30.76 37.39 3.50
CA SER A 61 -29.70 38.01 2.69
C SER A 61 -28.22 37.60 2.87
N ILE A 62 -27.67 36.90 1.88
CA ILE A 62 -26.22 36.77 1.63
C ILE A 62 -25.81 37.84 0.60
N PRO A 63 -24.84 38.74 0.86
CA PRO A 63 -24.28 39.60 -0.17
C PRO A 63 -23.14 38.89 -0.93
N ALA A 64 -23.03 39.26 -2.21
CA ALA A 64 -22.12 38.73 -3.21
C ALA A 64 -20.63 38.85 -2.85
N LEU A 65 -19.86 37.78 -3.14
CA LEU A 65 -18.40 37.83 -3.26
C LEU A 65 -17.98 37.26 -4.63
N ALA A 66 -17.14 38.06 -5.31
CA ALA A 66 -16.33 37.89 -6.52
C ALA A 66 -16.27 36.53 -7.28
N PRO A 67 -16.10 36.56 -8.61
CA PRO A 67 -15.94 35.37 -9.42
C PRO A 67 -14.51 34.82 -9.26
N THR A 68 -14.32 33.84 -8.38
CA THR A 68 -13.15 32.95 -8.49
C THR A 68 -13.33 32.12 -9.76
N ALA A 69 -12.37 32.23 -10.66
CA ALA A 69 -12.31 31.49 -11.92
C ALA A 69 -12.73 30.02 -11.72
N PRO A 70 -13.53 29.42 -12.62
CA PRO A 70 -13.74 27.99 -12.54
C PRO A 70 -12.37 27.34 -12.74
N LEU A 71 -11.90 26.64 -11.70
CA LEU A 71 -10.92 25.58 -11.83
C LEU A 71 -11.46 24.68 -12.93
N ILE A 72 -10.90 24.80 -14.12
CA ILE A 72 -11.14 23.91 -15.23
C ILE A 72 -10.68 22.55 -14.70
N VAL A 73 -11.64 21.76 -14.23
CA VAL A 73 -11.53 20.32 -14.12
C VAL A 73 -11.27 19.87 -15.56
N GLN A 74 -9.99 19.81 -15.92
CA GLN A 74 -9.56 19.06 -17.09
C GLN A 74 -9.93 17.62 -16.77
N SER A 75 -11.10 17.22 -17.27
CA SER A 75 -11.42 15.84 -17.55
C SER A 75 -10.42 15.35 -18.59
N SER A 76 -9.22 15.00 -18.12
CA SER A 76 -8.19 14.34 -18.91
C SER A 76 -8.59 12.89 -19.10
N ASP A 77 -8.73 12.51 -20.35
CA ASP A 77 -8.86 11.16 -20.88
C ASP A 77 -8.21 10.07 -19.99
N PRO A 78 -8.94 9.01 -19.57
CA PRO A 78 -8.46 8.06 -18.56
C PRO A 78 -7.43 7.03 -19.05
N ARG A 79 -6.65 7.30 -20.12
CA ARG A 79 -5.82 6.24 -20.75
C ARG A 79 -4.36 6.54 -21.02
N SER A 80 -3.83 7.67 -20.57
CA SER A 80 -2.38 7.87 -20.51
C SER A 80 -2.05 8.94 -19.47
N LEU A 81 -2.24 8.61 -18.19
CA LEU A 81 -1.69 9.42 -17.11
C LEU A 81 -0.17 9.24 -17.17
N SER A 82 0.51 10.21 -17.79
CA SER A 82 1.96 10.38 -17.70
C SER A 82 2.32 10.90 -16.30
N SER A 83 1.90 10.20 -15.24
CA SER A 83 2.30 10.54 -13.88
C SER A 83 3.75 10.11 -13.70
N SER A 84 4.62 11.07 -13.42
CA SER A 84 5.97 10.75 -12.97
C SER A 84 5.91 9.89 -11.68
N PRO A 85 6.93 9.06 -11.39
CA PRO A 85 6.94 8.28 -10.16
C PRO A 85 6.90 9.16 -8.91
N GLU A 86 7.47 10.37 -9.00
CA GLU A 86 7.41 11.40 -7.95
C GLU A 86 5.99 11.90 -7.70
N GLU A 87 5.26 12.28 -8.74
CA GLU A 87 3.87 12.74 -8.61
C GLU A 87 2.99 11.67 -7.97
N TYR A 88 3.16 10.40 -8.36
CA TYR A 88 2.39 9.31 -7.80
C TYR A 88 2.71 9.10 -6.31
N ALA A 89 3.98 9.10 -5.93
CA ALA A 89 4.40 8.94 -4.54
C ALA A 89 3.97 10.13 -3.66
N ILE A 90 4.06 11.36 -4.18
CA ILE A 90 3.59 12.57 -3.51
C ILE A 90 2.07 12.50 -3.30
N GLY A 91 1.31 12.05 -4.31
CA GLY A 91 -0.12 11.82 -4.19
C GLY A 91 -0.46 10.83 -3.08
N LEU A 92 0.21 9.67 -3.07
CA LEU A 92 0.03 8.66 -2.02
C LEU A 92 0.37 9.19 -0.62
N ARG A 93 1.47 9.96 -0.49
CA ARG A 93 1.91 10.53 0.79
C ARG A 93 0.96 11.61 1.30
N THR A 94 0.48 12.48 0.40
CA THR A 94 -0.46 13.56 0.76
C THR A 94 -1.79 13.00 1.27
N LEU A 95 -2.19 11.84 0.75
CA LEU A 95 -3.43 11.16 1.13
C LEU A 95 -3.22 10.12 2.24
N SER A 96 -2.08 10.09 2.94
CA SER A 96 -1.75 9.05 3.93
C SER A 96 -2.83 8.88 5.00
N ASP A 97 -3.40 10.01 5.44
CA ASP A 97 -4.37 10.06 6.55
C ASP A 97 -5.82 10.05 6.05
N ARG A 98 -6.02 10.09 4.73
CA ARG A 98 -7.33 10.16 4.08
C ARG A 98 -7.65 8.84 3.36
N PHE A 99 -8.01 7.82 4.14
CA PHE A 99 -8.15 6.45 3.66
C PHE A 99 -9.04 6.32 2.40
N LEU A 100 -10.24 6.93 2.41
CA LEU A 100 -11.17 6.85 1.28
C LEU A 100 -10.62 7.56 0.03
N GLU A 101 -10.12 8.79 0.18
CA GLU A 101 -9.52 9.54 -0.93
C GLU A 101 -8.27 8.85 -1.49
N LYS A 102 -7.47 8.24 -0.61
CA LYS A 102 -6.31 7.42 -1.00
C LYS A 102 -6.75 6.21 -1.82
N GLN A 103 -7.81 5.53 -1.39
CA GLN A 103 -8.33 4.38 -2.11
C GLN A 103 -8.86 4.80 -3.49
N GLU A 104 -9.64 5.87 -3.59
CA GLU A 104 -10.10 6.41 -4.88
C GLU A 104 -8.93 6.85 -5.78
N PHE A 105 -7.90 7.46 -5.20
CA PHE A 105 -6.68 7.83 -5.93
C PHE A 105 -5.99 6.59 -6.50
N ILE A 106 -5.84 5.54 -5.69
CA ILE A 106 -5.24 4.27 -6.09
C ILE A 106 -6.07 3.61 -7.20
N GLU A 107 -7.39 3.52 -7.02
CA GLU A 107 -8.30 2.93 -8.01
C GLU A 107 -8.30 3.70 -9.33
N ARG A 108 -8.20 5.03 -9.30
CA ARG A 108 -8.09 5.86 -10.52
C ARG A 108 -6.81 5.59 -11.30
N HIS A 109 -5.73 5.23 -10.63
CA HIS A 109 -4.43 4.94 -11.25
C HIS A 109 -4.20 3.44 -11.47
N GLN A 110 -5.08 2.57 -10.96
CA GLN A 110 -5.00 1.14 -11.19
C GLN A 110 -5.01 0.83 -12.68
N SER A 111 -4.14 -0.08 -13.11
CA SER A 111 -4.01 -0.48 -14.52
C SER A 111 -3.60 0.64 -15.48
N ALA A 112 -3.25 1.83 -14.98
CA ALA A 112 -2.68 2.88 -15.81
C ALA A 112 -1.34 2.38 -16.38
N ASN A 113 -1.16 2.53 -17.69
CA ASN A 113 0.11 2.24 -18.33
C ASN A 113 1.07 3.38 -18.02
N VAL A 114 2.19 3.06 -17.38
CA VAL A 114 3.24 4.03 -17.06
C VAL A 114 4.58 3.55 -17.60
N SER A 115 5.48 4.49 -17.85
CA SER A 115 6.86 4.22 -18.23
C SER A 115 7.77 4.99 -17.30
N TRP A 116 8.45 4.27 -16.40
CA TRP A 116 9.26 4.86 -15.33
C TRP A 116 10.72 4.46 -15.49
N GLU A 117 11.60 5.44 -15.26
CA GLU A 117 13.04 5.26 -15.33
C GLU A 117 13.61 5.31 -13.91
N GLY A 118 14.49 4.36 -13.61
CA GLY A 118 15.08 4.24 -12.29
C GLY A 118 16.39 3.46 -12.30
N ARG A 119 17.13 3.60 -11.21
CA ARG A 119 18.35 2.85 -10.96
C ARG A 119 18.03 1.52 -10.33
N VAL A 120 18.56 0.43 -10.86
CA VAL A 120 18.43 -0.91 -10.30
C VAL A 120 19.09 -0.96 -8.92
N SER A 121 18.30 -1.28 -7.90
CA SER A 121 18.79 -1.41 -6.53
C SER A 121 18.90 -2.88 -6.12
N ARG A 122 17.91 -3.70 -6.51
CA ARG A 122 17.89 -5.14 -6.24
C ARG A 122 17.08 -5.89 -7.29
N VAL A 123 17.56 -7.08 -7.65
CA VAL A 123 16.77 -8.11 -8.36
C VAL A 123 16.61 -9.28 -7.41
N SER A 124 15.38 -9.74 -7.20
CA SER A 124 15.07 -10.86 -6.32
C SER A 124 14.08 -11.81 -6.95
N GLN A 125 14.23 -13.10 -6.68
CA GLN A 125 13.26 -14.12 -7.08
C GLN A 125 12.64 -14.71 -5.82
N HIS A 126 11.32 -14.70 -5.74
CA HIS A 126 10.61 -15.31 -4.62
C HIS A 126 10.56 -16.83 -4.81
N ALA A 127 11.16 -17.60 -3.90
CA ALA A 127 11.39 -19.03 -4.09
C ALA A 127 10.10 -19.86 -4.24
N GLN A 128 9.01 -19.43 -3.61
CA GLN A 128 7.73 -20.16 -3.62
C GLN A 128 6.85 -19.82 -4.82
N SER A 129 6.79 -18.56 -5.24
CA SER A 129 5.90 -18.11 -6.32
C SER A 129 6.60 -18.07 -7.68
N LYS A 130 7.94 -18.26 -7.71
CA LYS A 130 8.81 -18.03 -8.88
C LYS A 130 8.72 -16.61 -9.45
N THR A 131 7.93 -15.73 -8.86
CA THR A 131 7.80 -14.32 -9.24
C THR A 131 9.16 -13.64 -9.11
N LEU A 132 9.54 -12.97 -10.19
CA LEU A 132 10.74 -12.17 -10.23
C LEU A 132 10.35 -10.72 -9.92
N SER A 133 11.04 -10.11 -8.97
CA SER A 133 10.83 -8.72 -8.62
C SER A 133 12.13 -7.93 -8.83
N LEU A 134 11.96 -6.73 -9.35
CA LEU A 134 13.01 -5.75 -9.53
C LEU A 134 12.63 -4.53 -8.69
N LEU A 135 13.58 -4.06 -7.88
CA LEU A 135 13.44 -2.80 -7.17
C LEU A 135 14.26 -1.76 -7.92
N ILE A 136 13.61 -0.67 -8.32
CA ILE A 136 14.25 0.49 -8.94
C ILE A 136 14.09 1.70 -8.04
N ASP A 137 15.14 2.49 -7.91
CA ASP A 137 15.11 3.78 -7.23
C ASP A 137 14.99 4.88 -8.29
N ALA A 138 13.88 5.62 -8.25
CA ALA A 138 13.53 6.68 -9.18
C ALA A 138 13.38 8.02 -8.44
N GLY A 139 13.34 9.11 -9.20
CA GLY A 139 13.21 10.47 -8.67
C GLY A 139 14.53 11.22 -8.56
N SER A 140 14.44 12.40 -7.98
CA SER A 140 15.52 13.36 -7.77
C SER A 140 16.36 12.99 -6.54
N ARG A 141 17.55 13.59 -6.41
CA ARG A 141 18.45 13.35 -5.26
C ARG A 141 17.80 13.67 -3.90
N GLU A 142 16.77 14.50 -3.89
CA GLU A 142 16.08 14.97 -2.68
C GLU A 142 14.82 14.14 -2.38
N SER A 143 14.34 13.34 -3.33
CA SER A 143 13.12 12.53 -3.22
C SER A 143 13.29 11.19 -3.92
N GLU A 144 14.19 10.36 -3.39
CA GLU A 144 14.39 8.99 -3.88
C GLU A 144 13.18 8.13 -3.52
N ILE A 145 12.55 7.54 -4.54
CA ILE A 145 11.37 6.70 -4.44
C ILE A 145 11.73 5.33 -4.99
N SER A 146 11.68 4.34 -4.12
CA SER A 146 11.80 2.95 -4.55
C SER A 146 10.46 2.46 -5.12
N ILE A 147 10.53 1.75 -6.24
CA ILE A 147 9.38 1.20 -6.97
C ILE A 147 9.60 -0.30 -7.11
N LEU A 148 8.57 -1.07 -6.75
CA LEU A 148 8.56 -2.51 -6.94
C LEU A 148 8.05 -2.80 -8.34
N VAL A 149 8.79 -3.63 -9.06
CA VAL A 149 8.45 -4.04 -10.40
C VAL A 149 8.32 -5.55 -10.40
N GLU A 150 7.11 -6.05 -10.60
CA GLU A 150 6.86 -7.46 -10.89
C GLU A 150 7.19 -7.74 -12.36
N LEU A 151 8.10 -8.68 -12.57
CA LEU A 151 8.60 -9.04 -13.89
C LEU A 151 7.99 -10.37 -14.35
N PRO A 152 7.50 -10.47 -15.59
CA PRO A 152 7.08 -11.75 -16.15
C PRO A 152 8.28 -12.66 -16.38
N ASP A 153 8.04 -13.98 -16.35
CA ASP A 153 9.09 -14.99 -16.55
C ASP A 153 9.84 -14.84 -17.88
N SER A 154 9.21 -14.26 -18.91
CA SER A 154 9.84 -13.96 -20.21
C SER A 154 11.01 -12.98 -20.11
N MET A 155 11.01 -12.11 -19.09
CA MET A 155 12.07 -11.12 -18.86
C MET A 155 13.16 -11.61 -17.91
N ARG A 156 13.06 -12.86 -17.43
CA ARG A 156 13.98 -13.44 -16.44
C ARG A 156 15.45 -13.26 -16.79
N THR A 157 15.85 -13.64 -18.01
CA THR A 157 17.25 -13.52 -18.45
C THR A 157 17.72 -12.08 -18.46
N LYS A 158 16.86 -11.15 -18.91
CA LYS A 158 17.17 -9.71 -18.96
C LYS A 158 17.35 -9.15 -17.56
N ALA A 159 16.45 -9.49 -16.65
CA ALA A 159 16.49 -9.05 -15.27
C ALA A 159 17.71 -9.58 -14.51
N PHE A 160 18.09 -10.85 -14.68
CA PHE A 160 19.30 -11.38 -14.06
C PHE A 160 20.61 -10.87 -14.69
N SER A 161 20.54 -10.26 -15.88
CA SER A 161 21.70 -9.57 -16.46
C SER A 161 21.92 -8.16 -15.90
N LEU A 162 20.94 -7.61 -15.19
CA LEU A 162 21.03 -6.29 -14.57
C LEU A 162 21.91 -6.34 -13.32
N GLN A 163 22.72 -5.31 -13.16
CA GLN A 163 23.53 -5.09 -11.97
C GLN A 163 23.00 -3.93 -11.15
N ARG A 164 23.28 -3.96 -9.84
CA ARG A 164 23.00 -2.83 -8.97
C ARG A 164 23.72 -1.59 -9.50
N GLY A 165 22.97 -0.52 -9.74
CA GLY A 165 23.46 0.75 -10.29
C GLY A 165 23.14 0.97 -11.77
N ASP A 166 22.69 -0.06 -12.50
CA ASP A 166 22.23 0.11 -13.88
C ASP A 166 20.99 0.99 -13.95
N ILE A 167 20.84 1.77 -15.03
CA ILE A 167 19.65 2.59 -15.27
C ILE A 167 18.76 1.88 -16.27
N VAL A 168 17.53 1.61 -15.86
CA VAL A 168 16.53 0.92 -16.65
C VAL A 168 15.27 1.77 -16.79
N ARG A 169 14.60 1.62 -17.93
CA ARG A 169 13.22 2.08 -18.13
C ARG A 169 12.32 0.88 -18.10
N VAL A 170 11.28 0.94 -17.28
CA VAL A 170 10.28 -0.12 -17.17
C VAL A 170 8.95 0.46 -17.61
N THR A 171 8.28 -0.22 -18.53
CA THR A 171 6.93 0.11 -18.97
C THR A 171 6.00 -0.98 -18.49
N GLY A 172 4.90 -0.60 -17.85
CA GLY A 172 4.00 -1.57 -17.23
C GLY A 172 2.72 -0.94 -16.75
N LYS A 173 1.94 -1.73 -16.02
CA LYS A 173 0.68 -1.30 -15.41
C LYS A 173 0.85 -1.13 -13.92
N LEU A 174 0.31 -0.06 -13.36
CA LEU A 174 0.25 0.11 -11.90
C LEU A 174 -0.65 -0.97 -11.28
N SER A 175 -0.11 -1.71 -10.32
CA SER A 175 -0.81 -2.77 -9.61
C SER A 175 -1.30 -2.30 -8.23
N LEU A 176 -2.31 -3.02 -7.70
CA LEU A 176 -2.86 -2.77 -6.36
C LEU A 176 -2.32 -3.71 -5.28
N ASN A 177 -1.34 -4.54 -5.62
CA ASN A 177 -0.87 -5.58 -4.71
C ASN A 177 -0.29 -4.99 -3.41
N THR A 178 0.31 -3.80 -3.49
CA THR A 178 0.89 -3.11 -2.32
C THR A 178 0.31 -1.69 -2.14
N PRO A 179 -0.74 -1.48 -1.32
CA PRO A 179 -1.43 -0.18 -1.20
C PRO A 179 -0.61 0.95 -0.53
N SER A 180 0.59 0.64 -0.07
CA SER A 180 1.52 1.58 0.56
C SER A 180 2.79 1.82 -0.24
N PHE A 181 2.97 1.14 -1.39
CA PHE A 181 4.21 1.19 -2.15
C PHE A 181 3.90 1.18 -3.66
N PRO A 182 4.54 2.03 -4.47
CA PRO A 182 4.33 1.99 -5.91
C PRO A 182 4.77 0.62 -6.47
N ASP A 183 3.82 -0.09 -7.06
CA ASP A 183 4.00 -1.41 -7.63
C ASP A 183 3.59 -1.42 -9.11
N LEU A 184 4.37 -2.12 -9.92
CA LEU A 184 4.28 -2.13 -11.37
C LEU A 184 4.38 -3.54 -11.93
N GLU A 185 3.37 -3.96 -12.68
CA GLU A 185 3.42 -5.16 -13.51
C GLU A 185 4.09 -4.83 -14.86
N ALA A 186 5.33 -5.26 -15.04
CA ALA A 186 6.12 -4.92 -16.22
C ALA A 186 5.61 -5.61 -17.49
N THR A 187 5.42 -4.83 -18.55
CA THR A 187 5.13 -5.31 -19.91
C THR A 187 6.37 -5.22 -20.81
N ASP A 188 7.23 -4.23 -20.57
CA ASP A 188 8.54 -4.12 -21.20
C ASP A 188 9.57 -3.50 -20.24
N MET A 189 10.85 -3.78 -20.49
CA MET A 189 11.96 -3.21 -19.73
C MET A 189 13.13 -2.98 -20.67
N VAL A 190 13.79 -1.82 -20.62
CA VAL A 190 14.92 -1.47 -21.48
C VAL A 190 16.08 -0.96 -20.61
N LEU A 191 17.28 -1.48 -20.87
CA LEU A 191 18.51 -0.97 -20.26
C LEU A 191 18.93 0.31 -20.98
N ILE A 192 19.01 1.42 -20.26
CA ILE A 192 19.37 2.74 -20.81
C ILE A 192 20.87 2.98 -20.67
N ARG A 193 21.41 2.69 -19.48
CA ARG A 193 22.80 2.93 -19.16
C ARG A 193 23.32 1.86 -18.22
N GLN A 194 24.43 1.23 -18.60
CA GLN A 194 25.18 0.35 -17.71
C GLN A 194 25.95 1.16 -16.68
N ARG A 195 26.09 0.63 -15.47
CA ARG A 195 27.05 1.15 -14.50
C ARG A 195 28.43 1.20 -15.16
N SER A 196 28.98 2.40 -15.31
CA SER A 196 30.37 2.55 -15.73
C SER A 196 31.24 2.02 -14.58
N GLY A 197 32.01 0.97 -14.85
CA GLY A 197 32.95 0.40 -13.88
C GLY A 197 33.96 1.48 -13.49
N GLY A 198 33.87 1.92 -12.23
CA GLY A 198 34.88 2.72 -11.56
C GLY A 198 35.61 1.86 -10.55
#